data_AF-A0AAV9Z2M8-F1
#
_entry.id   AF-A0AAV9Z2M8-F1
#
_cell.length_a   1.000
_cell.length_b   1.000
_cell.length_c   1.000
_cell.angle_alpha   90.00
_cell.angle_beta   90.00
_cell.angle_gamma   90.00
#
_symmetry.space_group_name_H-M   'P 1'
#
loop_
_entity.id
_entity.type
_entity.pdbx_description
1 polymer ?
#
loop_
_entity_poly.entity_id
_entity_poly.type
_entity_poly.pdbx_seq_one_letter_code
_entity_poly.pdbx_strand_id
1 'polypeptide(L)'
;MASSTTLLVLDNFETPWERSSGREEVEEFLSLLTDISQLALLITMRGVERPGRVRWTRPFLSPLAPLSDDAARQTFLEISDESEDNDDLDDLLPLTDNVPLALSLIANIMTVFITQK
;
A
#
# COMPACT_ATOMS: atom_id res chain seq x y z
N MET A 1 -4.18 -34.42 -10.98
CA MET A 1 -2.98 -33.57 -10.87
C MET A 1 -3.36 -32.32 -10.08
N ALA A 2 -2.59 -31.92 -9.08
CA ALA A 2 -2.89 -30.70 -8.33
C ALA A 2 -2.67 -29.48 -9.23
N SER A 3 -3.71 -28.69 -9.40
CA SER A 3 -3.68 -27.42 -10.13
C SER A 3 -2.98 -26.38 -9.26
N SER A 4 -1.79 -25.90 -9.64
CA SER A 4 -1.12 -24.80 -8.93
C SER A 4 -1.79 -23.47 -9.25
N THR A 5 -2.17 -22.71 -8.23
CA THR A 5 -2.69 -21.36 -8.38
C THR A 5 -1.54 -20.36 -8.51
N THR A 6 -1.61 -19.47 -9.49
CA THR A 6 -0.68 -18.36 -9.72
C THR A 6 -1.29 -17.08 -9.15
N LEU A 7 -0.49 -16.29 -8.42
CA LEU A 7 -0.88 -14.94 -7.99
C LEU A 7 -0.23 -13.90 -8.92
N LEU A 8 -1.05 -13.06 -9.55
CA LEU A 8 -0.60 -11.88 -10.31
C LEU A 8 -0.95 -10.62 -9.52
N VAL A 9 0.08 -9.79 -9.27
CA VAL A 9 -0.07 -8.50 -8.59
C VAL A 9 0.21 -7.38 -9.58
N LEU A 10 -0.76 -6.50 -9.78
CA LEU A 10 -0.62 -5.29 -10.59
C LEU A 10 -0.55 -4.08 -9.66
N ASP A 11 0.63 -3.47 -9.59
CA ASP A 11 0.86 -2.30 -8.74
C ASP A 11 0.59 -0.99 -9.50
N ASN A 12 0.05 0.02 -8.80
CA ASN A 12 -0.19 1.37 -9.35
C ASN A 12 -1.10 1.36 -10.61
N PHE A 13 -2.19 0.59 -10.53
CA PHE A 13 -3.06 0.29 -11.68
C PHE A 13 -3.94 1.45 -12.14
N GLU A 14 -4.09 2.50 -11.34
CA GLU A 14 -4.72 3.75 -11.76
C GLU A 14 -4.02 4.37 -12.98
N THR A 15 -2.72 4.12 -13.16
CA THR A 15 -1.91 4.72 -14.23
C THR A 15 -2.41 4.37 -15.65
N PRO A 16 -2.71 3.10 -15.97
CA PRO A 16 -3.41 2.77 -17.22
C PRO A 16 -4.92 2.98 -17.16
N TRP A 17 -5.56 2.78 -16.00
CA TRP A 17 -7.03 2.73 -15.89
C TRP A 17 -7.71 4.11 -15.88
N GLU A 18 -7.11 5.12 -15.25
CA GLU A 18 -7.66 6.49 -15.21
C GLU A 18 -7.38 7.31 -16.48
N ARG A 19 -6.73 6.72 -17.50
CA ARG A 19 -6.54 7.37 -18.79
C ARG A 19 -7.88 7.54 -19.51
N SER A 20 -8.18 8.78 -19.89
CA SER A 20 -9.46 9.18 -20.47
C SER A 20 -9.90 8.40 -21.72
N SER A 21 -8.96 7.86 -22.50
CA SER A 21 -9.26 7.13 -23.74
C SER A 21 -9.06 5.61 -23.66
N GLY A 22 -8.69 5.04 -22.51
CA GLY A 22 -8.27 3.62 -22.41
C GLY A 22 -8.97 2.80 -21.33
N ARG A 23 -9.84 3.42 -20.52
CA ARG A 23 -10.45 2.77 -19.36
C ARG A 23 -11.23 1.50 -19.71
N GLU A 24 -11.98 1.51 -20.81
CA GLU A 24 -12.78 0.36 -21.25
C GLU A 24 -11.93 -0.84 -21.69
N GLU A 25 -10.87 -0.59 -22.46
CA GLU A 25 -9.93 -1.61 -22.93
C GLU A 25 -9.19 -2.26 -21.76
N VAL A 26 -8.82 -1.46 -20.76
CA VAL A 26 -8.17 -1.93 -19.53
C VAL A 26 -9.11 -2.81 -18.72
N GLU A 27 -10.39 -2.44 -18.59
CA GLU A 27 -11.39 -3.27 -17.89
C GLU A 27 -11.72 -4.57 -18.64
N GLU A 28 -11.73 -4.54 -19.98
CA GLU A 28 -11.87 -5.76 -20.78
C GLU A 28 -10.68 -6.71 -20.59
N PHE A 29 -9.46 -6.18 -20.58
CA PHE A 29 -8.26 -6.95 -20.28
C PHE A 29 -8.32 -7.60 -18.89
N LEU A 30 -8.80 -6.87 -17.88
CA LEU A 30 -9.01 -7.44 -16.54
C LEU A 30 -10.03 -8.57 -16.54
N SER A 31 -11.14 -8.43 -17.28
CA SER A 31 -12.14 -9.49 -17.42
C SER A 31 -11.48 -10.78 -17.93
N LEU A 32 -10.65 -10.68 -18.99
CA LEU A 32 -9.92 -11.81 -19.57
C LEU A 32 -8.99 -12.49 -18.56
N LEU A 33 -8.28 -11.71 -17.73
CA LEU A 33 -7.44 -12.26 -16.67
C LEU A 33 -8.27 -13.02 -15.63
N THR A 34 -9.38 -12.44 -15.18
CA THR A 34 -10.21 -13.05 -14.13
C THR A 34 -10.99 -14.29 -14.55
N ASP A 35 -11.09 -14.57 -15.85
CA ASP A 35 -11.67 -15.82 -16.36
C ASP A 35 -10.70 -17.02 -16.28
N ILE A 36 -9.42 -16.78 -15.96
CA ILE A 36 -8.41 -17.84 -15.80
C ILE A 36 -8.57 -18.50 -14.43
N SER A 37 -9.09 -19.74 -14.40
CA SER A 37 -9.40 -20.49 -13.17
C SER A 37 -8.23 -20.69 -12.19
N GLN A 38 -6.98 -20.67 -12.67
CA GLN A 38 -5.78 -20.85 -11.85
C GLN A 38 -5.11 -19.52 -11.47
N LEU A 39 -5.71 -18.38 -11.83
CA LEU A 39 -5.14 -17.06 -11.57
C LEU A 39 -5.88 -16.36 -10.43
N ALA A 40 -5.15 -16.05 -9.36
CA ALA A 40 -5.56 -15.06 -8.37
C ALA A 40 -5.01 -13.69 -8.81
N LEU A 41 -5.88 -12.69 -8.93
CA LEU A 41 -5.49 -11.34 -9.31
C LEU A 41 -5.60 -10.40 -8.10
N LEU A 42 -4.51 -9.70 -7.79
CA LEU A 42 -4.48 -8.60 -6.83
C LEU A 42 -4.09 -7.33 -7.55
N ILE A 43 -4.82 -6.25 -7.29
CA ILE A 43 -4.52 -4.93 -7.84
C ILE A 43 -4.33 -3.96 -6.68
N THR A 44 -3.32 -3.12 -6.76
CA THR A 44 -3.19 -1.93 -5.91
C THR A 44 -3.48 -0.69 -6.76
N MET A 45 -4.17 0.27 -6.15
CA MET A 45 -4.47 1.54 -6.79
C MET A 45 -4.80 2.59 -5.75
N ARG A 46 -4.63 3.86 -6.11
CA ARG A 46 -5.15 4.99 -5.34
C ARG A 46 -6.65 5.17 -5.56
N GLY A 47 -7.31 5.76 -4.58
CA GLY A 47 -8.76 5.98 -4.60
C GLY A 47 -9.57 4.79 -4.13
N VAL A 48 -10.89 4.92 -4.24
CA VAL A 48 -11.87 3.92 -3.74
C VAL A 48 -12.74 3.34 -4.86
N GLU A 49 -12.61 3.90 -6.06
CA GLU A 49 -13.28 3.38 -7.26
C GLU A 49 -12.61 2.06 -7.68
N ARG A 50 -13.39 1.13 -8.22
CA ARG A 50 -12.89 -0.18 -8.66
C ARG A 50 -13.08 -0.31 -10.17
N PRO A 51 -12.15 -0.96 -10.89
CA PRO A 51 -12.35 -1.31 -12.28
C PRO A 51 -13.65 -2.09 -12.48
N GLY A 52 -14.42 -1.67 -13.47
CA GLY A 52 -15.63 -2.37 -13.92
C GLY A 52 -15.31 -3.73 -14.56
N ARG A 53 -16.38 -4.43 -14.98
CA ARG A 53 -16.33 -5.72 -15.71
C ARG A 53 -15.68 -6.90 -14.96
N VAL A 54 -15.18 -6.68 -13.75
CA VAL A 54 -14.59 -7.72 -12.88
C VAL A 54 -15.55 -8.09 -11.75
N ARG A 55 -15.67 -9.40 -11.48
CA ARG A 55 -16.39 -9.92 -10.30
C ARG A 55 -15.46 -9.92 -9.09
N TRP A 56 -15.30 -8.75 -8.48
CA TRP A 56 -14.47 -8.57 -7.28
C TRP A 56 -14.92 -9.44 -6.11
N THR A 57 -13.95 -10.01 -5.39
CA THR A 57 -14.15 -10.82 -4.19
C THR A 57 -14.96 -10.05 -3.15
N ARG A 58 -15.94 -10.73 -2.55
CA ARG A 58 -16.78 -10.18 -1.47
C ARG A 58 -16.49 -10.90 -0.15
N PRO A 59 -16.48 -10.20 1.00
CA PRO A 59 -16.65 -8.76 1.16
C PRO A 59 -15.49 -7.99 0.51
N PHE A 60 -15.76 -6.75 0.07
CA PHE A 60 -14.70 -5.93 -0.52
C PHE A 60 -13.64 -5.62 0.53
N LEU A 61 -12.38 -5.62 0.10
CA LEU A 61 -11.29 -5.11 0.94
C LEU A 61 -11.54 -3.62 1.22
N SER A 62 -11.42 -3.26 2.50
CA SER A 62 -11.42 -1.87 2.94
C SER A 62 -10.22 -1.13 2.35
N PRO A 63 -10.33 0.17 2.08
CA PRO A 63 -9.17 0.99 1.74
C PRO A 63 -8.09 0.87 2.82
N LEU A 64 -6.82 0.88 2.41
CA LEU A 64 -5.71 0.93 3.36
C LEU A 64 -5.75 2.27 4.10
N ALA A 65 -5.81 2.19 5.42
CA ALA A 65 -5.70 3.35 6.29
C ALA A 65 -4.23 3.62 6.63
N PRO A 66 -3.89 4.84 7.08
CA PRO A 66 -2.63 5.08 7.79
C PRO A 66 -2.47 4.15 8.99
N LEU A 67 -1.25 4.09 9.53
CA LEU A 67 -0.98 3.32 10.74
C LEU A 67 -1.77 3.91 11.94
N SER A 68 -2.08 3.07 12.92
CA SER A 68 -2.48 3.57 14.24
C SER A 68 -1.29 4.26 14.91
N ASP A 69 -1.56 5.13 15.88
CA ASP A 69 -0.50 5.86 16.60
C ASP A 69 0.52 4.91 17.23
N ASP A 70 0.04 3.84 17.89
CA ASP A 70 0.90 2.79 18.47
C ASP A 70 1.80 2.12 17.42
N ALA A 71 1.24 1.80 16.24
CA ALA A 71 1.98 1.15 15.17
C ALA A 71 2.95 2.10 14.48
N ALA A 72 2.57 3.38 14.34
CA ALA A 72 3.44 4.43 13.83
C ALA A 72 4.65 4.62 14.75
N ARG A 73 4.42 4.74 16.06
CA ARG A 73 5.46 4.84 17.08
C ARG A 73 6.40 3.65 17.06
N GLN A 74 5.85 2.44 17.07
CA GLN A 74 6.64 1.21 17.01
C GLN A 74 7.48 1.16 15.71
N THR A 75 6.87 1.44 14.56
CA THR A 75 7.58 1.45 13.26
C THR A 75 8.70 2.47 13.25
N PHE A 76 8.49 3.66 13.84
CA PHE A 76 9.49 4.70 13.89
C PHE A 76 10.71 4.25 14.70
N LEU A 77 10.48 3.80 15.93
CA LEU A 77 11.52 3.35 16.84
C LEU A 77 12.33 2.18 16.26
N GLU A 78 11.65 1.23 15.61
CA GLU A 78 12.30 0.10 14.93
C GLU A 78 13.22 0.54 13.77
N ILE A 79 12.89 1.63 13.08
CA ILE A 79 13.69 2.13 11.95
C ILE A 79 14.82 3.07 12.44
N SER A 80 14.51 3.95 13.39
CA SER A 80 15.44 4.99 13.84
C SER A 80 16.50 4.49 14.84
N ASP A 81 16.24 3.36 15.50
CA ASP A 81 17.03 2.84 16.64
C ASP A 81 17.08 3.85 17.82
N GLU A 82 16.05 4.71 17.91
CA GLU A 82 15.87 5.69 18.99
C GLU A 82 15.28 5.04 20.24
N SER A 83 15.52 5.65 21.40
CA SER A 83 14.90 5.20 22.65
C SER A 83 13.43 5.59 22.75
N GLU A 84 12.63 4.76 23.42
CA GLU A 84 11.22 5.07 23.72
C GLU A 84 11.02 6.34 24.56
N ASP A 85 12.05 6.83 25.26
CA ASP A 85 11.95 7.99 26.15
C ASP A 85 12.12 9.35 25.42
N ASN A 86 12.10 9.36 24.09
CA ASN A 86 12.25 10.59 23.32
C ASN A 86 10.92 11.34 23.23
N ASP A 87 10.76 12.37 24.09
CA ASP A 87 9.58 13.23 24.15
C ASP A 87 9.27 13.96 22.82
N ASP A 88 10.27 14.16 21.95
CA ASP A 88 10.06 14.81 20.65
C ASP A 88 9.24 13.92 19.68
N LEU A 89 9.10 12.62 19.95
CA LEU A 89 8.33 11.69 19.12
C LEU A 89 6.84 12.01 19.10
N ASP A 90 6.29 12.46 20.24
CA ASP A 90 4.87 12.76 20.38
C ASP A 90 4.46 13.97 19.54
N ASP A 91 5.40 14.90 19.28
CA ASP A 91 5.19 16.04 18.39
C ASP A 91 5.55 15.70 16.92
N LEU A 92 6.49 14.80 16.68
CA LEU A 92 6.99 14.47 15.35
C LEU A 92 6.08 13.51 14.57
N LEU A 93 5.60 12.43 15.22
CA LEU A 93 4.81 11.39 14.56
C LEU A 93 3.51 11.93 13.93
N PRO A 94 2.76 12.85 14.59
CA PRO A 94 1.57 13.46 13.98
C PRO A 94 1.86 14.21 12.68
N LEU A 95 3.07 14.76 12.49
CA LEU A 95 3.44 15.47 11.26
C LEU A 95 3.55 14.54 10.03
N THR A 96 3.60 13.23 10.25
CA THR A 96 3.67 12.22 9.18
C THR A 96 2.28 11.73 8.75
N ASP A 97 1.21 12.20 9.39
CA ASP A 97 -0.16 11.68 9.25
C ASP A 97 -0.23 10.14 9.40
N ASN A 98 0.72 9.53 10.12
CA ASN A 98 0.93 8.09 10.22
C ASN A 98 1.02 7.35 8.87
N VAL A 99 1.39 8.06 7.79
CA VAL A 99 1.59 7.46 6.47
C VAL A 99 2.92 6.68 6.51
N PRO A 100 2.90 5.34 6.29
CA PRO A 100 4.10 4.51 6.45
C PRO A 100 5.33 5.03 5.70
N LEU A 101 5.14 5.54 4.48
CA LEU A 101 6.23 6.08 3.67
C LEU A 101 6.81 7.36 4.28
N ALA A 102 5.98 8.32 4.69
CA ALA A 102 6.45 9.56 5.30
C ALA A 102 7.19 9.28 6.62
N LEU A 103 6.61 8.41 7.44
CA LEU A 103 7.19 7.97 8.71
C LEU A 103 8.54 7.28 8.52
N SER A 104 8.62 6.34 7.58
CA SER A 104 9.87 5.64 7.27
C SER A 104 10.97 6.60 6.80
N LEU A 105 10.62 7.61 5.99
CA LEU A 105 11.58 8.60 5.53
C LEU A 105 12.15 9.43 6.68
N ILE A 106 11.30 9.95 7.56
CA ILE A 106 11.75 10.73 8.73
C ILE A 106 12.59 9.88 9.68
N ALA A 107 12.16 8.65 9.98
CA ALA A 107 12.89 7.75 10.86
C ALA A 107 14.31 7.45 10.32
N ASN A 108 14.43 7.14 9.02
CA ASN A 108 15.75 6.90 8.39
C ASN A 108 16.64 8.14 8.41
N ILE A 109 16.07 9.34 8.28
CA ILE A 109 16.84 10.60 8.37
C ILE A 109 17.43 10.75 9.78
N MET A 110 16.65 10.43 10.82
CA MET A 110 17.13 10.49 12.21
C MET A 110 18.29 9.51 12.46
N THR A 111 18.21 8.27 11.95
CA THR A 111 19.31 7.29 12.05
C THR A 111 20.64 7.84 11.50
N VAL A 112 20.59 8.52 10.36
CA VAL A 112 21.78 9.07 9.70
C VAL A 112 22.43 10.19 10.50
N PHE A 113 21.63 11.02 11.19
CA PHE A 113 22.16 12.10 12.03
C PHE A 113 22.86 11.58 13.30
N ILE A 114 22.44 10.44 13.85
CA ILE A 114 23.10 9.80 15.01
C ILE A 114 24.45 9.20 14.60
N THR A 115 24.53 8.60 13.41
CA THR A 115 25.75 7.89 12.94
C THR A 115 26.91 8.84 12.57
N GLN A 116 26.65 10.15 12.46
CA GLN A 116 27.63 11.19 12.12
C GLN A 116 28.18 11.95 13.35
N LYS A 117 27.87 11.49 14.57
CA LYS A 117 28.35 12.07 15.83
C LYS A 117 29.26 11.10 16.56
#